data_AF-A0A1R0KQU0-F1
#
_entry.id   AF-A0A1R0KQU0-F1
#
_cell.length_a   1.000
_cell.length_b   1.000
_cell.length_c   1.000
_cell.angle_alpha   90.00
_cell.angle_beta   90.00
_cell.angle_gamma   90.00
#
_symmetry.space_group_name_H-M   'P 1'
#
loop_
_entity.id
_entity.type
_entity.pdbx_description
1 polymer ?
#
loop_
_entity_poly.entity_id
_entity_poly.type
_entity_poly.pdbx_seq_one_letter_code
_entity_poly.pdbx_strand_id
1 'polypeptide(L)'
;MVSERDDSGTTGRTDDLPRGLVERSSAGVALFDEQLRVLEKNSELLRQLNRRFGEVRGRRFPEQTVKGRPEQAEPGRRLSDLETRILEGIAAGISVVELGSQLYLSRQGVEYHVRHMLRALEAANRPALISRAYSLGMFTTGVWPPKVRAEFVK
;
A
#
# COMPACT_ATOMS: atom_id res chain seq x y z
N MET A 1 -49.59 16.06 -22.98
CA MET A 1 -49.09 14.67 -23.13
C MET A 1 -47.61 14.80 -23.43
N VAL A 2 -46.74 14.91 -22.43
CA VAL A 2 -46.28 13.90 -21.47
C VAL A 2 -45.35 12.86 -22.11
N SER A 3 -44.20 12.70 -21.44
CA SER A 3 -43.18 11.64 -21.49
C SER A 3 -42.06 11.80 -22.52
N GLU A 4 -40.85 12.18 -22.06
CA GLU A 4 -39.80 11.36 -21.40
C GLU A 4 -38.83 10.85 -22.46
N ARG A 5 -37.65 11.48 -22.58
CA ARG A 5 -36.37 10.99 -22.02
C ARG A 5 -36.17 9.50 -22.31
N ASP A 6 -35.12 9.20 -23.08
CA ASP A 6 -34.09 8.31 -22.56
C ASP A 6 -32.74 8.65 -23.17
N ASP A 7 -31.97 9.32 -22.32
CA ASP A 7 -30.54 9.61 -22.41
C ASP A 7 -29.84 8.34 -21.93
N SER A 8 -29.68 7.34 -22.80
CA SER A 8 -29.01 6.08 -22.45
C SER A 8 -27.51 6.28 -22.55
N GLY A 9 -26.92 6.61 -21.40
CA GLY A 9 -25.49 6.73 -21.18
C GLY A 9 -24.71 5.51 -21.67
N THR A 10 -23.64 5.81 -22.41
CA THR A 10 -22.54 4.89 -22.69
C THR A 10 -21.87 4.52 -21.37
N THR A 11 -22.36 3.47 -20.71
CA THR A 11 -21.62 2.77 -19.66
C THR A 11 -20.41 2.12 -20.32
N GLY A 12 -19.25 2.78 -20.20
CA GLY A 12 -17.95 2.22 -20.48
C GLY A 12 -17.80 0.90 -19.72
N ARG A 13 -17.72 -0.17 -20.50
CA ARG A 13 -17.65 -1.56 -20.07
C ARG A 13 -16.43 -1.76 -19.17
N THR A 14 -16.64 -2.07 -17.90
CA THR A 14 -15.61 -2.38 -16.90
C THR A 14 -14.92 -3.73 -17.11
N ASP A 15 -15.01 -4.34 -18.30
CA ASP A 15 -14.52 -5.69 -18.60
C ASP A 15 -13.07 -5.72 -19.15
N ASP A 16 -12.45 -4.57 -19.41
CA ASP A 16 -11.15 -4.49 -20.11
C ASP A 16 -9.93 -4.30 -19.19
N LEU A 17 -10.04 -4.64 -17.91
CA LEU A 17 -8.85 -4.73 -17.06
C LEU A 17 -8.13 -6.07 -17.35
N PRO A 18 -6.84 -6.06 -17.74
CA PRO A 18 -6.12 -7.29 -18.07
C PRO A 18 -5.93 -8.15 -16.82
N ARG A 19 -6.77 -9.19 -16.69
CA ARG A 19 -6.76 -10.22 -15.63
C ARG A 19 -5.35 -10.74 -15.28
N GLY A 20 -4.44 -10.73 -16.25
CA GLY A 20 -3.07 -11.21 -16.11
C GLY A 20 -2.18 -10.43 -15.12
N LEU A 21 -2.51 -9.18 -14.78
CA LEU A 21 -1.71 -8.38 -13.83
C LEU A 21 -1.99 -8.73 -12.36
N VAL A 22 -3.21 -9.21 -12.06
CA VAL A 22 -3.66 -9.50 -10.69
C VAL A 22 -3.12 -10.85 -10.21
N GLU A 23 -3.10 -11.88 -11.07
CA GLU A 23 -2.69 -13.24 -10.69
C GLU A 23 -1.17 -13.40 -10.50
N ARG A 24 -0.34 -12.55 -11.11
CA ARG A 24 1.13 -12.67 -11.09
C ARG A 24 1.82 -11.79 -10.05
N SER A 25 1.07 -10.96 -9.32
CA SER A 25 1.65 -10.03 -8.35
C SER A 25 1.91 -10.70 -7.01
N SER A 26 3.12 -10.52 -6.46
CA SER A 26 3.47 -10.89 -5.07
C SER A 26 2.98 -9.86 -4.03
N ALA A 27 2.29 -8.80 -4.48
CA ALA A 27 1.59 -7.86 -3.61
C ALA A 27 0.12 -8.26 -3.47
N GLY A 28 -0.47 -8.05 -2.29
CA GLY A 28 -1.91 -8.13 -2.12
C GLY A 28 -2.60 -7.02 -2.88
N VAL A 29 -3.29 -7.33 -3.98
CA VAL A 29 -4.04 -6.38 -4.81
C VAL A 29 -5.54 -6.65 -4.70
N ALA A 30 -6.36 -5.60 -4.65
CA ALA A 30 -7.81 -5.66 -4.76
C ALA A 30 -8.33 -4.60 -5.74
N LEU A 31 -9.34 -4.95 -6.52
CA LEU A 31 -10.14 -4.01 -7.31
C LEU A 31 -11.36 -3.59 -6.51
N PHE A 32 -11.71 -2.31 -6.59
CA PHE A 32 -12.86 -1.74 -5.90
C PHE A 32 -13.82 -1.08 -6.88
N ASP A 33 -15.11 -0.98 -6.53
CA ASP A 33 -16.08 -0.11 -7.23
C ASP A 33 -15.95 1.35 -6.78
N GLU A 34 -16.73 2.24 -7.39
CA GLU A 34 -16.77 3.69 -7.05
C GLU A 34 -17.23 3.94 -5.61
N GLN A 35 -17.90 2.97 -5.00
CA GLN A 35 -18.35 2.98 -3.61
C GLN A 35 -17.33 2.32 -2.67
N LEU A 36 -16.12 2.02 -3.16
CA LEU A 36 -15.01 1.37 -2.45
C LEU A 36 -15.36 -0.04 -1.93
N ARG A 37 -16.24 -0.76 -2.61
CA ARG A 37 -16.52 -2.17 -2.32
C ARG A 37 -15.58 -3.04 -3.12
N VAL A 38 -15.10 -4.12 -2.52
CA VAL A 38 -14.18 -5.03 -3.20
C VAL A 38 -14.91 -5.82 -4.29
N LEU A 39 -14.46 -5.65 -5.53
CA LEU A 39 -14.88 -6.39 -6.72
C LEU A 39 -14.02 -7.65 -6.96
N GLU A 40 -12.69 -7.53 -6.85
CA GLU A 40 -11.74 -8.63 -7.10
C GLU A 40 -10.57 -8.55 -6.10
N LYS A 41 -9.92 -9.69 -5.81
CA LYS A 41 -8.72 -9.76 -4.95
C LYS A 41 -7.76 -10.84 -5.41
N ASN A 42 -6.46 -10.60 -5.27
CA ASN A 42 -5.46 -11.68 -5.34
C ASN A 42 -5.45 -12.51 -4.04
N SER A 43 -5.18 -13.81 -4.16
CA SER A 43 -4.97 -14.78 -3.07
C SER A 43 -3.91 -14.34 -2.05
N GLU A 44 -2.88 -13.60 -2.49
CA GLU A 44 -1.85 -13.05 -1.60
C GLU A 44 -2.42 -12.01 -0.62
N LEU A 45 -3.42 -11.21 -1.03
CA LEU A 45 -4.09 -10.26 -0.15
C LEU A 45 -4.90 -10.96 0.95
N LEU A 46 -5.48 -12.12 0.64
CA LEU A 46 -6.22 -12.92 1.62
C LEU A 46 -5.30 -13.53 2.67
N ARG A 47 -4.11 -13.98 2.24
CA ARG A 47 -3.06 -14.45 3.15
C ARG A 47 -2.62 -13.35 4.12
N GLN A 48 -2.33 -12.16 3.59
CA GLN A 48 -1.81 -11.05 4.40
C GLN A 48 -2.85 -10.47 5.37
N LEU A 49 -4.14 -10.53 5.03
CA LEU A 49 -5.21 -10.02 5.89
C LEU A 49 -5.69 -11.02 6.95
N ASN A 50 -5.16 -12.25 7.00
CA ASN A 50 -5.60 -13.33 7.90
C ASN A 50 -7.14 -13.46 8.01
N ARG A 51 -7.86 -13.27 6.89
CA ARG A 51 -9.33 -13.30 6.84
C ARG A 51 -9.83 -14.16 5.68
N ARG A 52 -10.98 -14.81 5.86
CA ARG A 52 -11.63 -15.60 4.81
C ARG A 52 -12.35 -14.70 3.79
N PHE A 53 -12.20 -15.01 2.50
CA PHE A 53 -12.78 -14.28 1.36
C PHE A 53 -14.29 -14.00 1.46
N GLY A 54 -15.05 -14.91 2.06
CA GLY A 54 -16.50 -14.76 2.28
C GLY A 54 -16.90 -13.61 3.19
N GLU A 55 -16.00 -13.10 4.04
CA GLU A 55 -16.30 -11.97 4.95
C GLU A 55 -16.18 -10.60 4.28
N VAL A 56 -15.56 -10.51 3.09
CA VAL A 56 -15.15 -9.23 2.51
C VAL A 56 -15.79 -8.91 1.15
N ARG A 57 -16.41 -9.89 0.49
CA ARG A 57 -17.12 -9.68 -0.77
C ARG A 57 -18.34 -8.78 -0.54
N GLY A 58 -18.42 -7.65 -1.26
CA GLY A 58 -19.56 -6.72 -1.20
C GLY A 58 -19.62 -5.76 -0.01
N ARG A 59 -18.60 -5.73 0.87
CA ARG A 59 -18.53 -4.77 1.99
C ARG A 59 -17.74 -3.51 1.61
N ARG A 60 -18.19 -2.36 2.11
CA ARG A 60 -17.56 -1.04 1.91
C ARG A 60 -16.24 -0.95 2.69
N PHE A 61 -15.12 -0.70 2.00
CA PHE A 61 -13.92 -0.13 2.63
C PHE A 61 -14.16 1.39 2.71
N PRO A 62 -14.38 2.00 3.90
CA PRO A 62 -13.41 2.08 4.99
C PRO A 62 -14.00 1.81 6.40
N GLU A 63 -15.24 1.34 6.49
CA GLU A 63 -15.95 1.15 7.76
C GLU A 63 -15.44 -0.06 8.56
N GLN A 64 -14.59 -0.87 7.93
CA GLN A 64 -13.75 -1.85 8.60
C GLN A 64 -12.44 -1.20 9.05
N THR A 65 -12.56 -0.15 9.86
CA THR A 65 -11.43 0.25 10.70
C THR A 65 -11.09 -0.98 11.53
N VAL A 66 -9.86 -1.48 11.39
CA VAL A 66 -9.27 -2.36 12.39
C VAL A 66 -9.60 -1.70 13.73
N LYS A 67 -10.45 -2.31 14.56
CA LYS A 67 -10.77 -1.81 15.90
C LYS A 67 -9.56 -2.07 16.79
N GLY A 68 -8.44 -1.49 16.41
CA GLY A 68 -7.21 -1.34 17.11
C GLY A 68 -6.85 0.10 16.81
N ARG A 69 -6.87 0.95 17.84
CA ARG A 69 -5.98 2.12 17.89
C ARG A 69 -4.67 1.71 17.21
N PRO A 70 -4.08 2.49 16.28
CA PRO A 70 -2.78 2.14 15.71
C PRO A 70 -1.92 1.80 16.92
N GLU A 71 -1.57 0.52 17.03
CA GLU A 71 -0.72 0.01 18.09
C GLU A 71 0.56 0.79 17.86
N GLN A 72 0.69 1.88 18.62
CA GLN A 72 1.76 2.85 18.44
C GLN A 72 3.01 2.00 18.45
N ALA A 73 3.75 2.02 17.33
CA ALA A 73 4.87 1.11 17.18
C ALA A 73 5.67 1.18 18.47
N GLU A 74 5.90 0.01 19.09
CA GLU A 74 6.68 -0.11 20.32
C GLU A 74 7.82 0.93 20.29
N PRO A 75 7.88 1.88 21.26
CA PRO A 75 8.64 3.13 21.15
C PRO A 75 10.18 2.99 21.00
N GLY A 76 10.69 1.81 20.68
CA GLY A 76 12.11 1.52 20.54
C GLY A 76 12.69 1.59 19.13
N ARG A 77 11.91 1.53 18.05
CA ARG A 77 12.48 1.34 16.69
C ARG A 77 12.47 2.57 15.81
N ARG A 78 13.52 3.38 15.96
CA ARG A 78 13.82 4.51 15.08
C ARG A 78 14.64 4.08 13.86
N LEU A 79 14.31 4.63 12.70
CA LEU A 79 15.08 4.49 11.46
C LEU A 79 16.25 5.46 11.49
N SER A 80 17.38 5.07 10.88
CA SER A 80 18.41 6.05 10.55
C SER A 80 17.90 7.10 9.56
N ASP A 81 18.57 8.26 9.46
CA ASP A 81 18.25 9.27 8.45
C ASP A 81 18.25 8.69 7.03
N LEU A 82 19.20 7.79 6.76
CA LEU A 82 19.31 7.15 5.46
C LEU A 82 18.14 6.21 5.18
N GLU A 83 17.80 5.33 6.13
CA GLU A 83 16.65 4.43 6.00
C GLU A 83 15.34 5.20 5.87
N THR A 84 15.21 6.33 6.58
CA THR A 84 14.08 7.24 6.46
C THR A 84 13.93 7.76 5.04
N ARG A 85 15.00 8.31 4.45
CA ARG A 85 14.98 8.79 3.06
C ARG A 85 14.70 7.69 2.05
N ILE A 86 15.24 6.49 2.27
CA ILE A 86 14.96 5.32 1.41
C ILE A 86 13.49 4.92 1.53
N LEU A 87 12.93 4.85 2.74
CA LEU A 87 11.54 4.48 2.97
C LEU A 87 10.57 5.49 2.33
N GLU A 88 10.80 6.79 2.53
CA GLU A 88 10.02 7.85 1.88
C GLU A 88 10.08 7.75 0.35
N GLY A 89 11.28 7.57 -0.22
CA GLY A 89 11.43 7.46 -1.67
C GLY A 89 10.75 6.23 -2.25
N ILE A 90 10.85 5.08 -1.57
CA ILE A 90 10.13 3.87 -2.00
C ILE A 90 8.61 4.07 -1.90
N ALA A 91 8.13 4.72 -0.84
CA ALA A 91 6.71 5.03 -0.67
C ALA A 91 6.19 6.04 -1.71
N ALA A 92 7.05 6.94 -2.17
CA ALA A 92 6.78 7.85 -3.29
C ALA A 92 6.86 7.20 -4.68
N GLY A 93 7.25 5.91 -4.75
CA GLY A 93 7.38 5.16 -6.00
C GLY A 93 8.72 5.30 -6.73
N ILE A 94 9.73 5.89 -6.09
CA ILE A 94 11.07 6.04 -6.68
C ILE A 94 11.76 4.67 -6.82
N SER A 95 12.39 4.45 -7.97
CA SER A 95 13.11 3.20 -8.23
C SER A 95 14.37 3.08 -7.37
N VAL A 96 14.83 1.85 -7.12
CA VAL A 96 16.06 1.60 -6.34
C VAL A 96 17.30 2.21 -7.01
N VAL A 97 17.34 2.19 -8.35
CA VAL A 97 18.44 2.77 -9.13
C VAL A 97 18.50 4.27 -8.94
N GLU A 98 17.35 4.93 -9.08
CA GLU A 98 17.25 6.38 -8.91
C GLU A 98 17.52 6.80 -7.46
N LEU A 99 17.04 6.04 -6.47
CA LEU A 99 17.40 6.23 -5.07
C LEU A 99 18.90 6.13 -4.83
N GLY A 100 19.58 5.17 -5.49
CA GLY A 100 21.03 5.06 -5.42
C GLY A 100 21.72 6.33 -5.92
N SER A 101 21.27 6.84 -7.07
CA SER A 101 21.78 8.09 -7.63
C SER A 101 21.53 9.30 -6.71
N GLN A 102 20.32 9.44 -6.15
CA GLN A 102 19.95 10.58 -5.30
C GLN A 102 20.61 10.55 -3.91
N LEU A 103 20.92 9.36 -3.39
CA LEU A 103 21.50 9.16 -2.06
C LEU A 103 23.00 8.87 -2.11
N TYR A 104 23.63 8.94 -3.28
CA TYR A 104 25.04 8.62 -3.50
C TYR A 104 25.41 7.21 -3.01
N LEU A 105 24.52 6.24 -3.26
CA LEU A 105 24.68 4.83 -2.92
C LEU A 105 24.71 3.95 -4.17
N SER A 106 25.39 2.82 -4.08
CA SER A 106 25.21 1.77 -5.08
C SER A 106 23.79 1.19 -4.99
N ARG A 107 23.30 0.63 -6.11
CA ARG A 107 22.03 -0.13 -6.12
C ARG A 107 21.99 -1.20 -5.03
N GLN A 108 23.09 -1.92 -4.84
CA GLN A 108 23.19 -2.95 -3.80
C GLN A 108 23.17 -2.36 -2.38
N GLY A 109 23.74 -1.16 -2.18
CA GLY A 109 23.67 -0.43 -0.91
C GLY A 109 22.23 -0.07 -0.56
N VAL A 110 21.44 0.44 -1.52
CA VAL A 110 20.02 0.69 -1.30
C VAL A 110 19.27 -0.61 -1.01
N GLU A 111 19.48 -1.68 -1.79
CA GLU A 111 18.84 -2.99 -1.56
C GLU A 111 19.21 -3.61 -0.19
N TYR A 112 20.40 -3.33 0.31
CA TYR A 112 20.82 -3.73 1.65
C TYR A 112 19.93 -3.07 2.72
N HIS A 113 19.78 -1.75 2.70
CA HIS A 113 18.92 -1.03 3.63
C HIS A 113 17.44 -1.45 3.51
N VAL A 114 16.96 -1.68 2.29
CA VAL A 114 15.59 -2.20 2.09
C VAL A 114 15.40 -3.56 2.74
N ARG A 115 16.35 -4.49 2.55
CA ARG A 115 16.29 -5.82 3.20
C ARG A 115 16.38 -5.73 4.72
N HIS A 116 17.19 -4.81 5.23
CA HIS A 116 17.26 -4.54 6.65
C HIS A 116 15.91 -4.06 7.20
N MET A 117 15.28 -3.08 6.54
CA MET A 117 13.95 -2.58 6.92
C MET A 117 12.84 -3.63 6.79
N LEU A 118 12.90 -4.50 5.77
CA LEU A 118 11.95 -5.62 5.62
C LEU A 118 11.97 -6.55 6.83
N ARG A 119 13.17 -6.95 7.29
CA ARG A 119 13.32 -7.74 8.52
C ARG A 119 12.90 -6.95 9.75
N ALA A 120 13.21 -5.65 9.76
CA ALA A 120 12.92 -4.79 10.89
C ALA A 120 11.42 -4.57 11.13
N LEU A 121 10.64 -4.47 10.07
CA LEU A 121 9.19 -4.28 10.12
C LEU A 121 8.42 -5.59 9.87
N GLU A 122 9.10 -6.73 9.82
CA GLU A 122 8.48 -8.05 9.56
C GLU A 122 7.66 -8.08 8.26
N ALA A 123 8.14 -7.37 7.25
CA ALA A 123 7.51 -7.26 5.94
C ALA A 123 8.10 -8.27 4.95
N ALA A 124 7.23 -8.99 4.23
CA ALA A 124 7.63 -10.02 3.29
C ALA A 124 8.26 -9.48 1.99
N ASN A 125 7.87 -8.26 1.58
CA ASN A 125 8.33 -7.64 0.34
C ASN A 125 8.18 -6.11 0.38
N ARG A 126 8.69 -5.42 -0.64
CA ARG A 126 8.74 -3.95 -0.70
C ARG A 126 7.36 -3.28 -0.53
N PRO A 127 6.29 -3.72 -1.21
CA PRO A 127 4.95 -3.21 -0.93
C PRO A 127 4.48 -3.44 0.52
N ALA A 128 4.72 -4.64 1.06
CA ALA A 128 4.38 -4.93 2.47
C ALA A 128 5.15 -4.03 3.44
N LEU A 129 6.38 -3.63 3.12
CA LEU A 129 7.16 -2.67 3.92
C LEU A 129 6.42 -1.32 4.03
N ILE A 130 5.95 -0.81 2.90
CA ILE A 130 5.21 0.46 2.83
C ILE A 130 3.90 0.33 3.62
N SER A 131 3.13 -0.73 3.37
CA SER A 131 1.87 -0.98 4.06
C SER A 131 2.04 -1.11 5.57
N ARG A 132 3.13 -1.77 6.02
CA ARG A 132 3.43 -1.91 7.45
C ARG A 132 3.82 -0.57 8.05
N ALA A 133 4.65 0.23 7.39
CA ALA A 133 4.99 1.57 7.85
C ALA A 133 3.75 2.48 7.98
N TYR A 134 2.79 2.39 7.06
CA TYR A 134 1.49 3.06 7.20
C TYR A 134 0.68 2.54 8.40
N SER A 135 0.62 1.22 8.57
CA SER A 135 -0.14 0.57 9.66
C SER A 135 0.42 0.93 11.04
N LEU A 136 1.74 1.09 11.13
CA LEU A 136 2.45 1.51 12.34
C LEU A 136 2.36 3.03 12.59
N GLY A 137 1.72 3.78 11.68
CA GLY A 137 1.59 5.24 11.79
C GLY A 137 2.92 5.99 11.60
N MET A 138 3.88 5.40 10.88
CA MET A 138 5.18 6.01 10.64
C MET A 138 5.10 7.19 9.66
N PHE A 139 4.16 7.16 8.72
CA PHE A 139 3.94 8.26 7.77
C PHE A 139 2.96 9.30 8.29
N THR A 140 3.21 10.57 7.94
CA THR A 140 2.27 11.67 8.13
C THR A 140 1.05 11.47 7.23
N THR A 141 -0.15 11.55 7.82
CA THR A 141 -1.41 11.42 7.09
C THR A 141 -1.73 12.69 6.29
N GLY A 142 -2.34 12.54 5.12
CA GLY A 142 -2.78 13.67 4.29
C GLY A 142 -1.68 14.40 3.52
N VAL A 143 -0.45 13.89 3.49
CA VAL A 143 0.69 14.49 2.78
C VAL A 143 1.19 13.54 1.69
N TRP A 144 1.36 14.08 0.48
CA TRP A 144 2.00 13.38 -0.64
C TRP A 144 3.13 14.25 -1.23
N PRO A 145 4.34 13.71 -1.49
CA PRO A 145 4.78 12.34 -1.21
C PRO A 145 4.84 12.02 0.30
N PRO A 146 4.75 10.74 0.71
CA PRO A 146 4.66 10.37 2.12
C PRO A 146 5.93 10.75 2.88
N LYS A 147 5.77 11.28 4.09
CA LYS A 147 6.86 11.70 4.97
C LYS A 147 6.85 10.95 6.28
N VAL A 148 8.01 10.47 6.72
CA VAL A 148 8.13 9.79 8.01
C VAL A 148 8.06 10.82 9.13
N ARG A 149 7.30 10.51 10.18
CA ARG A 149 7.13 11.41 11.32
C ARG A 149 8.41 11.42 12.17
N ALA A 150 8.73 12.58 12.73
CA ALA A 150 10.01 12.82 13.42
C ALA A 150 10.27 11.86 14.59
N GLU A 151 9.25 11.35 15.28
CA GLU A 151 9.44 10.39 16.37
C GLU A 151 10.02 9.04 15.94
N PHE A 152 9.96 8.70 14.64
CA PHE A 152 10.49 7.47 14.07
C PHE A 152 11.89 7.65 13.46
N VAL A 153 12.48 8.85 13.53
CA VAL A 153 13.82 9.15 13.03
C VAL A 153 14.80 9.18 14.20
N LYS A 154 16.00 8.60 14.02
CA LYS A 154 16.99 8.40 15.08
C LYS A 154 17.48 9.72 15.68
#